data_AF-A0A914QM65-F1
#
_entry.id   AF-A0A914QM65-F1
#
_cell.length_a   1.000
_cell.length_b   1.000
_cell.length_c   1.000
_cell.angle_alpha   90.00
_cell.angle_beta   90.00
_cell.angle_gamma   90.00
#
_symmetry.space_group_name_H-M   'P 1'
#
loop_
_entity.id
_entity.type
_entity.pdbx_description
1 polymer ?
#
loop_
_entity_poly.entity_id
_entity_poly.type
_entity_poly.pdbx_seq_one_letter_code
_entity_poly.pdbx_strand_id
1 'polypeptide(L)'
;MMELFIDEPTLQEVVSAAHFSDQFKANITSPFLKTDCEMLCLGTLFPELGAELGPTSLIVEVKTLASPIIRLFEKRAFVFLNASVEIFDLNILKKNSTNRVENDIIDNNVDITNPVLLDPVISIEVSGEAELFLIIENRKLEGKLRLRNTKAIVLESKLSDMSQKVSICPEGIKFLCKFLK
;
A
#
# COMPACT_ATOMS: atom_id res chain seq x y z
N MET A 1 -30.29 -27.61 7.27
CA MET A 1 -29.04 -27.19 6.62
C MET A 1 -29.42 -26.09 5.65
N MET A 2 -28.79 -24.92 5.76
CA MET A 2 -29.07 -23.78 4.87
C MET A 2 -27.85 -23.62 3.97
N GLU A 3 -28.06 -23.69 2.66
CA GLU A 3 -27.03 -23.44 1.67
C GLU A 3 -27.23 -22.04 1.11
N LEU A 4 -26.18 -21.22 1.18
CA LEU A 4 -26.17 -19.89 0.58
C LEU A 4 -25.30 -19.96 -0.67
N PHE A 5 -25.91 -19.71 -1.82
CA PHE A 5 -25.20 -19.59 -3.09
C PHE A 5 -24.99 -18.12 -3.37
N ILE A 6 -23.73 -17.72 -3.52
CA ILE A 6 -23.35 -16.38 -3.92
C ILE A 6 -22.76 -16.50 -5.32
N ASP A 7 -23.36 -15.79 -6.27
CA ASP A 7 -22.90 -15.75 -7.64
C ASP A 7 -21.83 -14.68 -7.84
N GLU A 8 -20.97 -14.92 -8.83
CA GLU A 8 -19.87 -14.02 -9.17
C GLU A 8 -20.32 -12.59 -9.53
N PRO A 9 -21.42 -12.38 -10.30
CA PRO A 9 -21.92 -11.04 -10.60
C PRO A 9 -22.25 -10.23 -9.34
N THR A 10 -22.96 -10.82 -8.36
CA THR A 10 -23.29 -10.15 -7.10
C THR A 10 -22.04 -9.74 -6.33
N LEU A 11 -21.03 -10.61 -6.23
CA LEU A 11 -19.75 -10.25 -5.62
C LEU A 11 -19.06 -9.12 -6.38
N GLN A 12 -19.06 -9.17 -7.70
CA GLN A 12 -18.42 -8.18 -8.54
C GLN A 12 -19.08 -6.80 -8.40
N GLU A 13 -20.40 -6.72 -8.25
CA GLU A 13 -21.12 -5.47 -7.97
C GLU A 13 -20.71 -4.86 -6.63
N VAL A 14 -20.67 -5.67 -5.57
CA VAL A 14 -20.26 -5.21 -4.23
C VAL A 14 -18.82 -4.71 -4.23
N VAL A 15 -17.91 -5.43 -4.85
CA VAL A 15 -16.49 -5.05 -4.95
C VAL A 15 -16.32 -3.77 -5.78
N SER A 16 -17.07 -3.64 -6.87
CA SER A 16 -17.01 -2.43 -7.70
C SER A 16 -17.57 -1.22 -6.97
N ALA A 17 -18.68 -1.36 -6.26
CA ALA A 17 -19.23 -0.30 -5.43
C ALA A 17 -18.23 0.12 -4.33
N ALA A 18 -17.57 -0.83 -3.68
CA ALA A 18 -16.53 -0.55 -2.68
C ALA A 18 -15.33 0.21 -3.28
N HIS A 19 -14.87 -0.22 -4.46
CA HIS A 19 -13.79 0.46 -5.19
C HIS A 19 -14.15 1.92 -5.52
N PHE A 20 -15.31 2.15 -6.13
CA PHE A 20 -15.76 3.50 -6.51
C PHE A 20 -16.17 4.39 -5.33
N SER A 21 -16.29 3.81 -4.13
CA SER A 21 -16.52 4.53 -2.88
C SER A 21 -15.23 4.73 -2.06
N ASP A 22 -14.07 4.60 -2.71
CA ASP A 22 -12.73 4.74 -2.12
C ASP A 22 -12.48 3.85 -0.88
N GLN A 23 -13.19 2.72 -0.76
CA GLN A 23 -13.03 1.79 0.37
C GLN A 23 -11.78 0.92 0.25
N PHE A 24 -11.18 0.83 -0.94
CA PHE A 24 -9.92 0.13 -1.18
C PHE A 24 -8.74 1.11 -1.22
N LYS A 25 -8.65 1.91 -0.18
CA LYS A 25 -7.58 2.86 0.08
C LYS A 25 -7.12 2.71 1.53
N ALA A 26 -5.81 2.74 1.76
CA ALA A 26 -5.23 2.70 3.10
C ALA A 26 -4.00 3.59 3.19
N ASN A 27 -3.92 4.37 4.27
CA ASN A 27 -2.73 5.13 4.63
C ASN A 27 -1.95 4.37 5.69
N ILE A 28 -0.70 4.07 5.39
CA ILE A 28 0.19 3.30 6.25
C ILE A 28 1.24 4.24 6.81
N THR A 29 1.29 4.32 8.13
CA THR A 29 2.37 4.95 8.88
C THR A 29 3.09 3.88 9.70
N SER A 30 4.41 4.00 9.81
CA SER A 30 5.22 3.01 10.51
C SER A 30 6.53 3.63 10.98
N PRO A 31 7.08 3.20 12.14
CA PRO A 31 8.39 3.65 12.58
C PRO A 31 9.52 3.28 11.60
N PHE A 32 9.30 2.31 10.72
CA PHE A 32 10.26 1.86 9.70
C PHE A 32 10.18 2.66 8.39
N LEU A 33 9.13 3.46 8.19
CA LEU A 33 8.98 4.35 7.03
C LEU A 33 9.68 5.69 7.31
N LYS A 34 11.00 5.63 7.40
CA LYS A 34 11.89 6.78 7.64
C LYS A 34 13.15 6.66 6.80
N THR A 35 13.75 7.79 6.50
CA THR A 35 15.01 7.87 5.75
C THR A 35 16.24 7.90 6.64
N ASP A 36 16.08 8.19 7.93
CA ASP A 36 17.15 8.21 8.94
C ASP A 36 16.71 7.43 10.19
N CYS A 37 17.55 6.49 10.62
CA CYS A 37 17.32 5.65 11.79
C CYS A 37 18.60 4.91 12.22
N GLU A 38 18.68 4.54 13.50
CA GLU A 38 19.80 3.76 14.06
C GLU A 38 19.72 2.24 13.76
N MET A 39 18.54 1.73 13.39
CA MET A 39 18.28 0.31 13.12
C MET A 39 17.79 0.10 11.67
N LEU A 40 16.89 -0.85 11.40
CA LEU A 40 16.35 -1.10 10.06
C LEU A 40 15.21 -0.11 9.75
N CYS A 41 15.39 0.75 8.75
CA CYS A 41 14.31 1.54 8.14
C CYS A 41 14.50 1.64 6.62
N LEU A 42 13.55 2.27 5.93
CA LEU A 42 13.59 2.40 4.48
C LEU A 42 14.88 3.08 3.99
N GLY A 43 15.37 4.10 4.69
CA GLY A 43 16.64 4.76 4.36
C GLY A 43 17.88 3.85 4.49
N THR A 44 17.86 2.85 5.37
CA THR A 44 18.96 1.87 5.44
C THR A 44 18.92 0.85 4.30
N LEU A 45 17.72 0.56 3.77
CA LEU A 45 17.52 -0.35 2.64
C LEU A 45 17.76 0.35 1.30
N PHE A 46 17.43 1.64 1.24
CA PHE A 46 17.58 2.52 0.08
C PHE A 46 18.29 3.81 0.51
N PRO A 47 19.62 3.77 0.68
CA PRO A 47 20.40 4.93 1.14
C PRO A 47 20.23 6.16 0.26
N GLU A 48 19.97 5.96 -1.04
CA GLU A 48 19.69 7.03 -1.99
C GLU A 48 18.49 7.89 -1.56
N LEU A 49 17.49 7.28 -0.90
CA LEU A 49 16.32 7.96 -0.38
C LEU A 49 16.67 8.97 0.72
N GLY A 50 17.60 8.62 1.61
CA GLY A 50 18.08 9.52 2.66
C GLY A 50 19.03 10.59 2.14
N ALA A 51 19.83 10.28 1.12
CA ALA A 51 20.71 11.24 0.47
C ALA A 51 19.92 12.37 -0.22
N GLU A 52 18.81 12.03 -0.88
CA GLU A 52 18.01 13.00 -1.62
C GLU A 52 16.97 13.74 -0.77
N LEU A 53 16.26 13.04 0.13
CA LEU A 53 15.20 13.65 0.94
C LEU A 53 15.70 14.24 2.27
N GLY A 54 16.91 13.88 2.69
CA GLY A 54 17.39 14.14 4.05
C GLY A 54 16.60 13.37 5.12
N PRO A 55 16.82 13.66 6.42
CA PRO A 55 16.13 12.99 7.53
C PRO A 55 14.63 13.32 7.56
N THR A 56 13.79 12.35 7.22
CA THR A 56 12.34 12.51 7.18
C THR A 56 11.59 11.20 7.50
N SER A 57 10.32 11.35 7.86
CA SER A 57 9.35 10.26 7.92
C SER A 57 8.53 10.21 6.63
N LEU A 58 8.11 9.02 6.25
CA LEU A 58 7.39 8.76 5.02
C LEU A 58 6.00 8.21 5.34
N ILE A 59 5.05 8.51 4.46
CA ILE A 59 3.71 7.92 4.47
C ILE A 59 3.54 7.12 3.19
N VAL A 60 2.94 5.95 3.31
CA VAL A 60 2.59 5.13 2.15
C VAL A 60 1.07 5.15 2.01
N GLU A 61 0.58 5.60 0.87
CA GLU A 61 -0.80 5.40 0.45
C GLU A 61 -0.84 4.17 -0.46
N VAL A 62 -1.78 3.26 -0.18
CA VAL A 62 -2.09 2.13 -1.06
C VAL A 62 -3.52 2.29 -1.52
N LYS A 63 -3.76 2.26 -2.83
CA LYS A 63 -5.11 2.31 -3.39
C LYS A 63 -5.24 1.41 -4.60
N THR A 64 -6.42 0.84 -4.82
CA THR A 64 -6.70 0.10 -6.07
C THR A 64 -6.78 1.07 -7.26
N LEU A 65 -6.12 0.74 -8.37
CA LEU A 65 -6.18 1.51 -9.62
C LEU A 65 -7.42 1.17 -10.45
N ALA A 66 -7.95 -0.03 -10.28
CA ALA A 66 -9.18 -0.51 -10.89
C ALA A 66 -9.92 -1.42 -9.91
N SER A 67 -11.23 -1.58 -10.11
CA SER A 67 -12.04 -2.50 -9.32
C SER A 67 -11.44 -3.92 -9.36
N PRO A 68 -11.16 -4.55 -8.20
CA PRO A 68 -10.69 -5.92 -8.16
C PRO A 68 -11.68 -6.86 -8.86
N ILE A 69 -11.16 -7.85 -9.58
CA ILE A 69 -11.98 -8.84 -10.26
C ILE A 69 -12.01 -10.11 -9.42
N ILE A 70 -13.20 -10.56 -9.04
CA ILE A 70 -13.37 -11.84 -8.34
C ILE A 70 -13.81 -12.89 -9.36
N ARG A 71 -13.13 -14.04 -9.37
CA ARG A 71 -13.52 -15.22 -10.15
C ARG A 71 -13.73 -16.42 -9.24
N LEU A 72 -14.84 -17.13 -9.44
CA LEU A 72 -15.16 -18.35 -8.71
C LEU A 72 -14.89 -19.56 -9.60
N PHE A 73 -13.86 -20.35 -9.28
CA PHE A 73 -13.49 -21.56 -10.01
C PHE A 73 -13.44 -22.77 -9.07
N GLU A 74 -14.25 -23.79 -9.34
CA GLU A 74 -14.18 -25.08 -8.63
C GLU A 74 -14.12 -24.93 -7.09
N LYS A 75 -15.03 -24.12 -6.50
CA LYS A 75 -15.09 -23.82 -5.06
C LYS A 75 -13.93 -22.96 -4.50
N ARG A 76 -13.08 -22.41 -5.36
CA ARG A 76 -12.04 -21.43 -5.00
C ARG A 76 -12.43 -20.05 -5.50
N ALA A 77 -12.12 -19.04 -4.72
CA ALA A 77 -12.27 -17.65 -5.11
C ALA A 77 -10.88 -17.07 -5.40
N PHE A 78 -10.71 -16.48 -6.59
CA PHE A 78 -9.50 -15.78 -6.98
C PHE A 78 -9.81 -14.30 -7.12
N VAL A 79 -8.95 -13.46 -6.56
CA VAL A 79 -9.04 -12.01 -6.61
C VAL A 79 -7.87 -11.50 -7.44
N PHE A 80 -8.16 -10.81 -8.53
CA PHE A 80 -7.16 -10.13 -9.33
C PHE A 80 -7.18 -8.66 -8.93
N LEU A 81 -6.04 -8.17 -8.45
CA LEU A 81 -5.89 -6.80 -7.97
C LEU A 81 -4.86 -6.04 -8.81
N ASN A 82 -5.17 -4.77 -9.05
CA ASN A 82 -4.20 -3.79 -9.49
C ASN A 82 -4.28 -2.59 -8.53
N ALA A 83 -3.15 -2.23 -7.93
CA ALA A 83 -3.06 -1.20 -6.93
C ALA A 83 -1.85 -0.30 -7.16
N SER A 84 -1.95 0.97 -6.77
CA SER A 84 -0.79 1.82 -6.61
C SER A 84 -0.35 1.84 -5.16
N VAL A 85 0.97 1.92 -4.98
CA VAL A 85 1.66 2.21 -3.74
C VAL A 85 2.42 3.49 -3.96
N GLU A 86 1.98 4.55 -3.30
CA GLU A 86 2.51 5.90 -3.43
C GLU A 86 3.19 6.31 -2.11
N ILE A 87 4.42 6.80 -2.21
CA ILE A 87 5.23 7.17 -1.06
C ILE A 87 5.38 8.68 -1.00
N PHE A 88 5.01 9.28 0.13
CA PHE A 88 5.02 10.72 0.35
C PHE A 88 5.98 11.10 1.47
N ASP A 89 6.63 12.26 1.32
CA ASP A 89 7.44 12.87 2.37
C ASP A 89 6.58 13.68 3.34
N LEU A 90 6.61 13.29 4.63
CA LEU A 90 5.87 13.95 5.70
C LEU A 90 6.31 15.41 5.90
N ASN A 91 7.56 15.75 5.61
CA ASN A 91 8.05 17.12 5.74
C ASN A 91 7.39 18.07 4.72
N ILE A 92 7.10 17.57 3.51
CA ILE A 92 6.35 18.33 2.49
C ILE A 92 4.90 18.52 2.93
N LEU A 93 4.28 17.48 3.51
CA LEU A 93 2.94 17.57 4.10
C LEU A 93 2.86 18.67 5.17
N LYS A 94 3.80 18.67 6.13
CA LYS A 94 3.81 19.67 7.22
C LYS A 94 4.00 21.11 6.74
N LYS A 95 4.90 21.35 5.77
CA LYS A 95 5.18 22.69 5.23
C LYS A 95 3.98 23.29 4.49
N ASN A 96 3.20 22.47 3.78
CA ASN A 96 2.00 22.94 3.08
C ASN A 96 0.83 23.20 4.05
N SER A 97 0.73 22.46 5.15
CA SER A 97 -0.25 22.73 6.21
C SER A 97 0.04 24.03 6.96
N THR A 98 1.30 24.39 7.21
CA THR A 98 1.66 25.65 7.88
C THR A 98 1.36 26.90 7.06
N ASN A 99 1.26 26.79 5.73
CA ASN A 99 0.87 27.93 4.89
C ASN A 99 -0.65 28.20 4.86
N ARG A 100 -1.45 27.38 5.54
CA ARG A 100 -2.93 27.50 5.57
C ARG A 100 -3.53 27.89 6.92
N VAL A 101 -2.74 28.05 7.98
CA VAL A 101 -3.24 28.48 9.29
C VAL A 101 -2.22 29.40 9.97
N GLU A 102 -2.25 30.69 9.63
CA GLU A 102 -2.00 31.71 10.65
C GLU A 102 -3.34 31.95 11.36
N ASN A 103 -3.34 31.79 12.68
CA ASN A 103 -4.46 31.84 13.61
C ASN A 103 -5.23 30.51 13.76
N ASP A 104 -4.65 29.56 14.48
CA ASP A 104 -5.33 28.97 15.64
C ASP A 104 -4.36 28.09 16.46
N ILE A 105 -4.64 28.03 17.75
CA ILE A 105 -3.82 27.46 18.81
C ILE A 105 -3.69 25.94 18.64
N ILE A 106 -2.44 25.46 18.74
CA ILE A 106 -1.94 24.07 18.86
C ILE A 106 -3.02 22.98 19.00
N ASP A 107 -3.13 22.13 17.98
CA ASP A 107 -3.48 20.72 18.13
C ASP A 107 -2.50 19.86 17.32
N ASN A 108 -1.82 18.93 18.00
CA ASN A 108 -0.82 18.00 17.42
C ASN A 108 -1.46 16.88 16.56
N ASN A 109 -2.74 17.00 16.23
CA ASN A 109 -3.44 16.08 15.35
C ASN A 109 -3.54 16.72 13.97
N VAL A 110 -2.42 16.72 13.24
CA VAL A 110 -2.47 16.94 11.80
C VAL A 110 -3.29 15.79 11.24
N ASP A 111 -4.54 16.08 10.88
CA ASP A 111 -5.42 15.15 10.21
C ASP A 111 -4.84 14.92 8.80
N ILE A 112 -4.03 13.87 8.67
CA ILE A 112 -3.35 13.49 7.42
C ILE A 112 -4.32 12.76 6.49
N THR A 113 -5.56 13.24 6.41
CA THR A 113 -6.68 12.51 5.80
C THR A 113 -6.67 12.57 4.28
N ASN A 114 -5.86 13.41 3.64
CA ASN A 114 -5.74 13.39 2.18
C ASN A 114 -4.37 13.88 1.67
N PRO A 115 -3.44 12.96 1.32
CA PRO A 115 -2.22 13.31 0.57
C PRO A 115 -2.50 13.68 -0.91
N VAL A 116 -3.77 13.82 -1.30
CA VAL A 116 -4.27 14.01 -2.68
C VAL A 116 -3.72 15.27 -3.41
N LEU A 117 -3.10 16.21 -2.68
CA LEU A 117 -2.54 17.45 -3.25
C LEU A 117 -1.01 17.47 -3.36
N LEU A 118 -0.36 16.33 -3.13
CA LEU A 118 1.09 16.20 -3.24
C LEU A 118 1.45 15.20 -4.31
N ASP A 119 2.53 15.49 -5.02
CA ASP A 119 3.13 14.50 -5.89
C ASP A 119 3.88 13.47 -5.05
N PRO A 120 3.69 12.16 -5.30
CA PRO A 120 4.47 11.13 -4.63
C PRO A 120 5.95 11.24 -5.00
N VAL A 121 6.82 10.88 -4.05
CA VAL A 121 8.26 10.75 -4.30
C VAL A 121 8.55 9.50 -5.11
N ILE A 122 7.82 8.42 -4.82
CA ILE A 122 7.86 7.15 -5.53
C ILE A 122 6.43 6.68 -5.76
N SER A 123 6.13 6.29 -7.00
CA SER A 123 4.88 5.65 -7.38
C SER A 123 5.16 4.26 -7.95
N ILE A 124 4.50 3.24 -7.39
CA ILE A 124 4.67 1.84 -7.77
C ILE A 124 3.31 1.26 -8.12
N GLU A 125 3.20 0.66 -9.29
CA GLU A 125 2.05 -0.19 -9.66
C GLU A 125 2.32 -1.63 -9.21
N VAL A 126 1.38 -2.20 -8.48
CA VAL A 126 1.40 -3.58 -8.02
C VAL A 126 0.20 -4.32 -8.61
N SER A 127 0.48 -5.27 -9.48
CA SER A 127 -0.51 -6.19 -10.03
C SER A 127 -0.30 -7.58 -9.43
N GLY A 128 -1.39 -8.27 -9.13
CA GLY A 128 -1.28 -9.59 -8.51
C GLY A 128 -2.57 -10.39 -8.51
N GLU A 129 -2.41 -11.66 -8.21
CA GLU A 129 -3.50 -12.62 -8.01
C GLU A 129 -3.51 -13.01 -6.52
N ALA A 130 -4.68 -13.24 -5.94
CA ALA A 130 -4.80 -13.75 -4.59
C ALA A 130 -5.87 -14.83 -4.53
N GLU A 131 -5.57 -15.93 -3.84
CA GLU A 131 -6.57 -16.93 -3.51
C GLU A 131 -7.26 -16.52 -2.21
N LEU A 132 -8.58 -16.41 -2.25
CA LEU A 132 -9.43 -16.02 -1.12
C LEU A 132 -10.07 -17.26 -0.49
N PHE A 133 -9.81 -17.45 0.80
CA PHE A 133 -10.45 -18.46 1.63
C PHE A 133 -11.37 -17.76 2.63
N LEU A 134 -12.63 -18.15 2.65
CA LEU A 134 -13.62 -17.65 3.60
C LEU A 134 -14.04 -18.77 4.54
N ILE A 135 -13.98 -18.51 5.84
CA ILE A 135 -14.37 -19.44 6.89
C ILE A 135 -15.40 -18.74 7.77
N ILE A 136 -16.53 -19.41 8.03
CA ILE A 136 -17.55 -18.92 8.95
C ILE A 136 -17.52 -19.80 10.19
N GLU A 137 -17.05 -19.24 11.30
CA GLU A 137 -16.97 -19.92 12.60
C GLU A 137 -17.45 -18.99 13.70
N ASN A 138 -18.21 -19.51 14.68
CA ASN A 138 -18.67 -18.75 15.85
C ASN A 138 -19.36 -17.41 15.50
N ARG A 139 -20.18 -17.40 14.44
CA ARG A 139 -20.87 -16.20 13.90
C ARG A 139 -19.92 -15.09 13.40
N LYS A 140 -18.66 -15.43 13.12
CA LYS A 140 -17.68 -14.54 12.50
C LYS A 140 -17.34 -15.06 11.11
N LEU A 141 -17.20 -14.14 10.16
CA LEU A 141 -16.64 -14.40 8.85
C LEU A 141 -15.15 -14.03 8.89
N GLU A 142 -14.29 -15.01 8.71
CA GLU A 142 -12.85 -14.82 8.58
C GLU A 142 -12.44 -15.00 7.12
N GLY A 143 -11.74 -14.01 6.58
CA GLY A 143 -11.16 -14.06 5.24
C GLY A 143 -9.65 -14.17 5.30
N LYS A 144 -9.07 -15.13 4.58
CA LYS A 144 -7.64 -15.26 4.36
C LYS A 144 -7.34 -15.07 2.89
N LEU A 145 -6.49 -14.10 2.58
CA LEU A 145 -5.96 -13.87 1.24
C LEU A 145 -4.54 -14.42 1.16
N ARG A 146 -4.29 -15.24 0.14
CA ARG A 146 -2.96 -15.73 -0.19
C ARG A 146 -2.53 -15.15 -1.53
N LEU A 147 -1.62 -14.18 -1.49
CA LEU A 147 -1.04 -13.58 -2.70
C LEU A 147 -0.26 -14.64 -3.50
N ARG A 148 -0.42 -14.56 -4.82
CA ARG A 148 0.21 -15.37 -5.86
C ARG A 148 0.60 -14.44 -7.02
N ASN A 149 1.69 -14.74 -7.70
CA ASN A 149 2.04 -14.07 -8.97
C ASN A 149 2.00 -12.53 -8.90
N THR A 150 2.57 -11.93 -7.86
CA THR A 150 2.62 -10.47 -7.70
C THR A 150 3.78 -9.87 -8.49
N LYS A 151 3.53 -8.78 -9.21
CA LYS A 151 4.53 -7.99 -9.91
C LYS A 151 4.42 -6.54 -9.45
N ALA A 152 5.57 -5.92 -9.21
CA ALA A 152 5.68 -4.51 -8.88
C ALA A 152 6.49 -3.81 -9.96
N ILE A 153 5.99 -2.68 -10.46
CA ILE A 153 6.62 -1.85 -11.47
C ILE A 153 6.67 -0.42 -10.93
N VAL A 154 7.86 0.17 -10.91
CA VAL A 154 8.00 1.60 -10.58
C VAL A 154 7.46 2.41 -11.75
N LEU A 155 6.42 3.22 -11.51
CA LEU A 155 5.83 4.10 -12.51
C LEU A 155 6.60 5.41 -12.62
N GLU A 156 6.88 6.03 -11.47
CA GLU A 156 7.59 7.29 -11.37
C GLU A 156 8.45 7.28 -10.11
N SER A 157 9.64 7.86 -10.21
CA SER A 157 10.47 8.18 -9.07
C SER A 157 11.06 9.55 -9.29
N LYS A 158 10.88 10.45 -8.33
CA LYS A 158 11.57 11.75 -8.28
C LYS A 158 13.00 11.61 -7.79
N LEU A 159 13.44 10.38 -7.54
CA LEU A 159 14.78 10.08 -7.11
C LEU A 159 15.66 9.85 -8.33
N SER A 160 16.71 10.64 -8.43
CA SER A 160 17.54 10.75 -9.62
C SER A 160 18.23 9.44 -10.04
N ASP A 161 18.41 8.49 -9.11
CA ASP A 161 19.17 7.25 -9.33
C ASP A 161 18.41 5.92 -9.07
N MET A 162 17.11 5.95 -8.71
CA MET A 162 16.32 4.72 -8.51
C MET A 162 15.83 4.10 -9.83
N SER A 163 16.77 3.75 -10.71
CA SER A 163 16.49 2.74 -11.75
C SER A 163 16.19 1.42 -11.05
N GLN A 164 15.21 0.64 -11.53
CA GLN A 164 14.71 -0.60 -10.92
C GLN A 164 15.86 -1.57 -10.54
N LYS A 165 16.46 -1.38 -9.36
CA LYS A 165 17.39 -2.33 -8.78
C LYS A 165 16.51 -3.45 -8.25
N VAL A 166 16.37 -4.51 -9.06
CA VAL A 166 16.04 -5.84 -8.55
C VAL A 166 17.03 -6.11 -7.43
N SER A 167 16.58 -6.02 -6.18
CA SER A 167 17.46 -6.06 -5.02
C SER A 167 18.22 -7.37 -5.01
N ILE A 168 19.53 -7.31 -5.27
CA ILE A 168 20.46 -8.37 -4.89
C ILE A 168 20.44 -8.37 -3.37
N CYS A 169 19.79 -9.38 -2.77
CA CYS A 169 19.60 -9.45 -1.32
C CYS A 169 20.95 -9.39 -0.61
N PRO A 170 21.20 -8.36 0.22
CA PRO A 170 22.40 -8.31 1.06
C PRO A 170 22.44 -9.54 1.97
N GLU A 171 23.63 -10.11 2.19
CA GLU A 171 23.77 -11.41 2.85
C GLU A 171 23.16 -11.47 4.26
N GLY A 172 22.99 -10.32 4.93
CA GLY A 172 22.38 -10.22 6.25
C GLY A 172 20.85 -10.24 6.30
N ILE A 173 20.14 -10.15 5.17
CA ILE A 173 18.66 -9.98 5.12
C ILE A 173 17.99 -11.10 4.28
N LYS A 174 18.70 -12.20 4.02
CA LYS A 174 18.21 -13.36 3.23
C LYS A 174 16.87 -13.92 3.73
N PHE A 175 16.53 -13.76 5.02
CA PHE A 175 15.28 -14.27 5.59
C PHE A 175 14.04 -13.46 5.15
N LEU A 176 14.15 -12.13 5.08
CA LEU A 176 13.05 -11.25 4.66
C LEU A 176 12.83 -11.32 3.15
N CYS A 177 13.89 -11.51 2.36
CA CYS A 177 13.79 -11.73 0.92
C CYS A 177 13.04 -13.01 0.52
N LYS A 178 12.88 -13.98 1.44
CA LYS A 178 12.14 -15.22 1.16
C LYS A 178 10.64 -15.00 1.00
N PHE A 179 10.14 -13.82 1.40
CA PHE A 179 8.73 -13.41 1.23
C PHE A 179 8.46 -12.61 -0.04
N LEU A 180 9.51 -12.26 -0.81
CA LEU A 180 9.43 -11.48 -2.05
C LEU A 180 9.78 -12.32 -3.31
N LYS A 181 9.77 -13.65 -3.20
CA LYS A 181 9.91 -14.60 -4.32
C LYS A 181 8.67 -15.46 -4.47
#